data_AF-A0A954BF94-F1
#
_entry.id   AF-A0A954BF94-F1
#
_cell.length_a   1.000
_cell.length_b   1.000
_cell.length_c   1.000
_cell.angle_alpha   90.00
_cell.angle_beta   90.00
_cell.angle_gamma   90.00
#
_symmetry.space_group_name_H-M   'P 1'
#
loop_
_entity.id
_entity.type
_entity.pdbx_description
1 polymer ?
#
loop_
_entity_poly.entity_id
_entity_poly.type
_entity_poly.pdbx_seq_one_letter_code
_entity_poly.pdbx_strand_id
1 'polypeptide(L)'
;MKHLISLPAFALLAACQLLPAAAPAGTEPVPAATETVAVPEPTVPEATPTPAEQWLFGSAEANVVLHQDWNDIASYVEAKVAARPNASVVLASGATGEAPAFLACGDKPMAAVFDADETLLWNLGSTAAFTRMGIGFDPKVWDQWEKTGAGKAVATPGVLDAFRRMRAAGVEIIVNT
;
A
#
# COMPACT_ATOMS: atom_id res chain seq x y z
N MET A 1 -51.76 -10.37 -10.76
CA MET A 1 -51.48 -9.06 -10.13
C MET A 1 -50.00 -8.79 -10.32
N LYS A 2 -49.65 -7.78 -11.15
CA LYS A 2 -48.26 -7.42 -11.46
C LYS A 2 -47.77 -6.46 -10.37
N HIS A 3 -46.77 -6.87 -9.60
CA HIS A 3 -46.09 -5.98 -8.66
C HIS A 3 -44.91 -5.32 -9.38
N LEU A 4 -45.08 -4.05 -9.74
CA LEU A 4 -43.99 -3.14 -10.09
C LEU A 4 -43.25 -2.77 -8.79
N ILE A 5 -41.95 -3.03 -8.74
CA ILE A 5 -41.07 -2.50 -7.69
C ILE A 5 -40.18 -1.44 -8.33
N SER A 6 -40.28 -0.25 -7.75
CA SER A 6 -39.67 1.02 -8.15
C SER A 6 -38.18 1.04 -7.77
N LEU A 7 -37.32 1.46 -8.72
CA LEU A 7 -35.91 1.81 -8.45
C LEU A 7 -35.85 3.15 -7.70
N PRO A 8 -35.18 3.26 -6.54
CA PRO A 8 -34.83 4.55 -5.98
C PRO A 8 -33.58 5.12 -6.68
N ALA A 9 -33.69 6.41 -7.02
CA ALA A 9 -32.69 7.20 -7.73
C ALA A 9 -31.44 7.47 -6.87
N PHE A 10 -30.27 7.34 -7.50
CA PHE A 10 -29.00 7.84 -6.98
C PHE A 10 -29.00 9.38 -6.97
N ALA A 11 -28.80 9.98 -5.79
CA ALA A 11 -28.53 11.41 -5.65
C ALA A 11 -27.01 11.62 -5.48
N LEU A 12 -26.33 12.05 -6.54
CA LEU A 12 -24.98 12.62 -6.45
C LEU A 12 -25.08 14.06 -5.94
N LEU A 13 -24.53 14.35 -4.75
CA LEU A 13 -24.25 15.72 -4.33
C LEU A 13 -22.87 16.14 -4.81
N ALA A 14 -22.82 16.97 -5.86
CA ALA A 14 -21.65 17.75 -6.23
C ALA A 14 -21.77 19.13 -5.55
N ALA A 15 -20.88 19.42 -4.59
CA ALA A 15 -20.73 20.76 -4.02
C ALA A 15 -19.43 21.37 -4.53
N CYS A 16 -19.55 22.28 -5.49
CA CYS A 16 -18.48 23.14 -5.96
C CYS A 16 -18.86 24.58 -5.57
N GLN A 17 -18.23 25.12 -4.52
CA GLN A 17 -18.33 26.54 -4.19
C GLN A 17 -16.92 27.10 -4.04
N LEU A 18 -16.45 27.75 -5.10
CA LEU A 18 -15.31 28.67 -5.06
C LEU A 18 -15.80 30.02 -4.51
N LEU A 19 -15.23 30.45 -3.39
CA LEU A 19 -15.35 31.83 -2.91
C LEU A 19 -14.38 32.72 -3.71
N PRO A 20 -14.79 33.92 -4.17
CA PRO A 20 -13.86 34.90 -4.74
C PRO A 20 -13.01 35.56 -3.65
N ALA A 21 -11.70 35.66 -3.91
CA ALA A 21 -10.74 36.34 -3.05
C ALA A 21 -10.99 37.86 -3.03
N ALA A 22 -11.01 38.44 -1.84
CA ALA A 22 -10.99 39.89 -1.65
C ALA A 22 -9.58 40.45 -1.85
N ALA A 23 -9.43 41.42 -2.74
CA ALA A 23 -8.19 42.16 -2.94
C ALA A 23 -8.05 43.29 -1.89
N PRO A 24 -6.85 43.55 -1.34
CA PRO A 24 -6.53 44.84 -0.76
C PRO A 24 -5.83 45.76 -1.79
N ALA A 25 -6.15 47.05 -1.68
CA ALA A 25 -5.62 48.13 -2.50
C ALA A 25 -4.29 48.70 -1.96
N GLY A 26 -3.41 48.98 -2.92
CA GLY A 26 -2.23 49.85 -3.07
C GLY A 26 -1.37 50.49 -1.95
N THR A 27 -0.23 51.00 -2.48
CA THR A 27 0.83 51.91 -1.98
C THR A 27 1.93 51.25 -1.11
N GLU A 28 3.25 51.32 -1.36
CA GLU A 28 4.19 52.19 -2.11
C GLU A 28 5.49 51.40 -2.46
N PRO A 29 6.40 51.87 -3.34
CA PRO A 29 7.60 51.12 -3.75
C PRO A 29 8.78 51.31 -2.78
N VAL A 30 9.35 50.20 -2.29
CA VAL A 30 10.60 50.13 -1.51
C VAL A 30 11.79 49.92 -2.48
N PRO A 31 12.96 50.57 -2.27
CA PRO A 31 14.03 50.57 -3.25
C PRO A 31 14.83 49.25 -3.30
N ALA A 32 15.19 48.88 -4.54
CA ALA A 32 16.29 48.04 -5.00
C ALA A 32 16.61 46.77 -4.18
N ALA A 33 15.96 45.67 -4.55
CA ALA A 33 16.47 44.33 -4.29
C ALA A 33 17.81 44.15 -5.03
N THR A 34 18.85 43.76 -4.29
CA THR A 34 20.09 43.27 -4.89
C THR A 34 19.78 41.99 -5.62
N GLU A 35 19.97 41.98 -6.95
CA GLU A 35 19.78 40.80 -7.78
C GLU A 35 20.85 39.77 -7.41
N THR A 36 20.51 38.88 -6.47
CA THR A 36 21.22 37.62 -6.34
C THR A 36 20.98 36.86 -7.63
N VAL A 37 22.03 36.72 -8.46
CA VAL A 37 22.01 35.79 -9.59
C VAL A 37 21.72 34.42 -9.00
N ALA A 38 20.47 33.97 -9.15
CA ALA A 38 20.09 32.62 -8.82
C ALA A 38 20.89 31.71 -9.75
N VAL A 39 21.85 30.98 -9.17
CA VAL A 39 22.43 29.83 -9.85
C VAL A 39 21.24 28.93 -10.19
N PRO A 40 20.99 28.60 -11.47
CA PRO A 40 19.90 27.71 -11.80
C PRO A 40 20.14 26.41 -11.05
N GLU A 41 19.21 26.09 -10.16
CA GLU A 41 19.15 24.80 -9.50
C GLU A 41 19.17 23.75 -10.63
N PRO A 42 20.01 22.71 -10.56
CA PRO A 42 20.04 21.70 -11.60
C PRO A 42 18.61 21.19 -11.77
N THR A 43 18.04 21.43 -12.95
CA THR A 43 16.71 20.94 -13.32
C THR A 43 16.84 19.44 -13.47
N VAL A 44 16.73 18.70 -12.37
CA VAL A 44 16.46 17.28 -12.42
C VAL A 44 15.11 17.18 -13.14
N PRO A 45 15.02 16.47 -14.30
CA PRO A 45 13.75 16.26 -14.95
C PRO A 45 12.74 15.77 -13.92
N GLU A 46 11.53 16.32 -13.94
CA GLU A 46 10.48 15.87 -13.03
C GLU A 46 10.30 14.37 -13.25
N ALA A 47 10.67 13.60 -12.24
CA ALA A 47 10.68 12.15 -12.30
C ALA A 47 9.24 11.66 -12.28
N THR A 48 8.70 11.42 -13.48
CA THR A 48 7.32 10.93 -13.63
C THR A 48 7.28 9.44 -13.34
N PRO A 49 6.40 8.96 -12.44
CA PRO A 49 6.20 7.53 -12.25
C PRO A 49 5.79 6.85 -13.56
N THR A 50 6.24 5.62 -13.76
CA THR A 50 5.83 4.79 -14.89
C THR A 50 4.32 4.55 -14.89
N PRO A 51 3.69 4.22 -16.04
CA PRO A 51 2.27 3.89 -16.06
C PRO A 51 1.87 2.75 -15.10
N ALA A 52 2.77 1.78 -14.89
CA ALA A 52 2.54 0.69 -13.94
C ALA A 52 2.52 1.19 -12.49
N GLU A 53 3.45 2.07 -12.11
CA GLU A 53 3.47 2.69 -10.78
C GLU A 53 2.27 3.63 -10.56
N GLN A 54 1.88 4.39 -11.58
CA GLN A 54 0.68 5.23 -11.53
C GLN A 54 -0.58 4.38 -11.29
N TRP A 55 -0.70 3.24 -11.97
CA TRP A 55 -1.79 2.31 -11.75
C TRP A 55 -1.72 1.71 -10.34
N LEU A 56 -0.61 1.05 -9.98
CA LEU A 56 -0.49 0.29 -8.74
C LEU A 56 -0.63 1.17 -7.49
N PHE A 57 0.07 2.31 -7.46
CA PHE A 57 0.17 3.16 -6.27
C PHE A 57 -0.79 4.35 -6.29
N GLY A 58 -1.24 4.78 -7.47
CA GLY A 58 -2.02 6.00 -7.65
C GLY A 58 -3.48 5.79 -8.05
N SER A 59 -3.85 4.62 -8.58
CA SER A 59 -5.22 4.39 -9.07
C SER A 59 -6.19 3.99 -7.97
N ALA A 60 -7.46 4.35 -8.16
CA ALA A 60 -8.54 3.89 -7.29
C ALA A 60 -8.80 2.39 -7.51
N GLU A 61 -8.59 1.90 -8.72
CA GLU A 61 -8.77 0.51 -9.13
C GLU A 61 -7.84 -0.43 -8.34
N ALA A 62 -6.53 -0.12 -8.30
CA ALA A 62 -5.58 -0.91 -7.53
C ALA A 62 -5.90 -0.87 -6.03
N ASN A 63 -6.30 0.29 -5.50
CA ASN A 63 -6.70 0.42 -4.10
C ASN A 63 -7.89 -0.49 -3.75
N VAL A 64 -8.95 -0.47 -4.57
CA VAL A 64 -10.15 -1.31 -4.37
C VAL A 64 -9.81 -2.79 -4.46
N VAL A 65 -9.02 -3.21 -5.46
CA VAL A 65 -8.61 -4.61 -5.62
C VAL A 65 -7.81 -5.08 -4.41
N LEU A 66 -6.86 -4.29 -3.91
CA LEU A 66 -6.07 -4.67 -2.73
C LEU A 66 -6.92 -4.78 -1.47
N HIS A 67 -7.88 -3.87 -1.26
CA HIS A 67 -8.83 -4.00 -0.16
C HIS A 67 -9.69 -5.26 -0.29
N GLN A 68 -10.12 -5.61 -1.50
CA GLN A 68 -10.87 -6.83 -1.75
C GLN A 68 -10.02 -8.07 -1.44
N ASP A 69 -8.80 -8.13 -1.97
CA ASP A 69 -7.89 -9.26 -1.78
C ASP A 69 -7.56 -9.46 -0.30
N TRP A 70 -7.23 -8.40 0.43
CA TRP A 70 -6.95 -8.50 1.87
C TRP A 70 -8.16 -8.91 2.70
N ASN A 71 -9.37 -8.50 2.29
CA ASN A 71 -10.60 -8.99 2.91
C ASN A 71 -10.83 -10.49 2.67
N ASP A 72 -10.50 -10.98 1.47
CA ASP A 72 -10.61 -12.38 1.10
C ASP A 72 -9.57 -13.24 1.83
N ILE A 73 -8.32 -12.75 1.93
CA ILE A 73 -7.25 -13.41 2.70
C ILE A 73 -7.66 -13.53 4.18
N ALA A 74 -8.17 -12.46 4.79
CA ALA A 74 -8.65 -12.51 6.18
C ALA A 74 -9.79 -13.53 6.36
N SER A 75 -10.76 -13.55 5.44
CA SER A 75 -11.88 -14.49 5.47
C SER A 75 -11.40 -15.94 5.30
N TYR A 76 -10.42 -16.17 4.43
CA TYR A 76 -9.78 -17.47 4.27
C TYR A 76 -9.09 -17.93 5.56
N VAL A 77 -8.33 -17.04 6.20
CA VAL A 77 -7.65 -17.33 7.46
C VAL A 77 -8.65 -17.67 8.56
N GLU A 78 -9.71 -16.87 8.73
CA GLU A 78 -10.80 -17.14 9.69
C GLU A 78 -11.44 -18.52 9.44
N ALA A 79 -11.70 -18.87 8.19
CA ALA A 79 -12.23 -20.18 7.83
C ALA A 79 -11.27 -21.34 8.18
N LYS A 80 -9.96 -21.15 7.98
CA LYS A 80 -8.95 -22.15 8.38
C LYS A 80 -8.83 -22.29 9.89
N VAL A 81 -8.93 -21.19 10.63
CA VAL A 81 -9.00 -21.23 12.09
C VAL A 81 -10.22 -22.01 12.55
N ALA A 82 -11.40 -21.76 11.98
CA ALA A 82 -12.62 -22.48 12.34
C ALA A 82 -12.53 -23.99 12.01
N ALA A 83 -11.89 -24.35 10.89
CA ALA A 83 -11.76 -25.73 10.46
C ALA A 83 -10.67 -26.53 11.20
N ARG A 84 -9.65 -25.87 11.77
CA ARG A 84 -8.47 -26.48 12.44
C ARG A 84 -7.88 -27.66 11.64
N PRO A 85 -7.29 -27.43 10.45
CA PRO A 85 -6.76 -28.51 9.63
C PRO A 85 -5.60 -29.24 10.32
N ASN A 86 -5.52 -30.56 10.12
CA ASN A 86 -4.47 -31.40 10.70
C ASN A 86 -3.12 -31.28 9.96
N ALA A 87 -3.10 -30.78 8.73
CA ALA A 87 -1.89 -30.56 7.94
C ALA A 87 -1.46 -29.08 7.98
N SER A 88 -0.18 -28.84 8.21
CA SER A 88 0.43 -27.51 8.13
C SER A 88 0.82 -27.18 6.70
N VAL A 89 1.39 -25.98 6.49
CA VAL A 89 2.01 -25.57 5.23
C VAL A 89 3.53 -25.70 5.26
N VAL A 90 4.09 -26.29 6.31
CA VAL A 90 5.54 -26.51 6.44
C VAL A 90 5.90 -27.83 5.76
N LEU A 91 6.81 -27.78 4.79
CA LEU A 91 7.28 -28.96 4.09
C LEU A 91 7.95 -29.95 5.06
N ALA A 92 7.60 -31.22 4.94
CA ALA A 92 8.27 -32.30 5.64
C ALA A 92 9.68 -32.52 5.08
N SER A 93 10.58 -33.07 5.90
CA SER A 93 11.93 -33.41 5.45
C SER A 93 11.88 -34.33 4.23
N GLY A 94 12.61 -33.97 3.18
CA GLY A 94 12.67 -34.73 1.92
C GLY A 94 11.52 -34.47 0.95
N ALA A 95 10.57 -33.58 1.27
CA ALA A 95 9.56 -33.14 0.31
C ALA A 95 10.21 -32.39 -0.87
N THR A 96 9.68 -32.59 -2.08
CA THR A 96 10.07 -31.85 -3.29
C THR A 96 8.86 -31.14 -3.90
N GLY A 97 9.08 -30.31 -4.92
CA GLY A 97 7.97 -29.67 -5.65
C GLY A 97 7.06 -30.67 -6.34
N GLU A 98 7.62 -31.78 -6.83
CA GLU A 98 6.90 -32.85 -7.55
C GLU A 98 6.26 -33.86 -6.60
N ALA A 99 6.77 -33.99 -5.37
CA ALA A 99 6.24 -34.86 -4.32
C ALA A 99 6.11 -34.07 -3.00
N PRO A 100 5.13 -33.14 -2.92
CA PRO A 100 4.97 -32.32 -1.73
C PRO A 100 4.45 -33.17 -0.57
N ALA A 101 5.04 -32.98 0.60
CA ALA A 101 4.58 -33.53 1.87
C ALA A 101 4.69 -32.45 2.94
N PHE A 102 3.72 -32.40 3.85
CA PHE A 102 3.63 -31.36 4.87
C PHE A 102 3.61 -31.98 6.26
N LEU A 103 4.20 -31.27 7.23
CA LEU A 103 4.15 -31.67 8.63
C LEU A 103 2.72 -31.54 9.17
N ALA A 104 2.36 -32.39 10.13
CA ALA A 104 1.10 -32.23 10.87
C ALA A 104 1.15 -30.98 11.76
N CYS A 105 0.02 -30.28 11.89
CA CYS A 105 -0.13 -29.13 12.78
C CYS A 105 0.04 -29.52 14.25
N GLY A 106 -0.53 -30.67 14.65
CA GLY A 106 -0.70 -31.02 16.07
C GLY A 106 -1.43 -29.92 16.83
N ASP A 107 -1.02 -29.68 18.08
CA ASP A 107 -1.60 -28.65 18.95
C ASP A 107 -0.94 -27.27 18.80
N LYS A 108 -0.20 -27.03 17.72
CA LYS A 108 0.49 -25.74 17.51
C LYS A 108 -0.52 -24.58 17.39
N PRO A 109 -0.12 -23.36 17.80
CA PRO A 109 -0.91 -22.15 17.54
C PRO A 109 -1.10 -21.95 16.03
N MET A 110 -2.20 -21.28 15.66
CA MET A 110 -2.43 -20.89 14.27
C MET A 110 -1.54 -19.70 13.92
N ALA A 111 -0.94 -19.72 12.74
CA ALA A 111 -0.13 -18.62 12.23
C ALA A 111 -0.42 -18.37 10.74
N ALA A 112 -0.23 -17.12 10.32
CA ALA A 112 -0.20 -16.72 8.92
C ALA A 112 1.15 -16.05 8.65
N VAL A 113 1.82 -16.48 7.57
CA VAL A 113 3.14 -15.99 7.18
C VAL A 113 2.98 -15.10 5.96
N PHE A 114 3.56 -13.90 6.01
CA PHE A 114 3.54 -12.94 4.92
C PHE A 114 4.95 -12.43 4.63
N ASP A 115 5.24 -12.21 3.36
CA ASP A 115 6.34 -11.35 2.93
C ASP A 115 6.07 -9.89 3.37
N ALA A 116 7.09 -9.04 3.45
CA ALA A 116 6.91 -7.63 3.81
C ALA A 116 6.78 -6.71 2.59
N ASP A 117 7.77 -6.77 1.69
CA ASP A 117 7.96 -5.80 0.61
C ASP A 117 6.88 -5.95 -0.47
N GLU A 118 6.22 -4.84 -0.81
CA GLU A 118 5.08 -4.76 -1.73
C GLU A 118 3.85 -5.60 -1.34
N THR A 119 3.96 -6.44 -0.31
CA THR A 119 2.89 -7.27 0.26
C THR A 119 2.23 -6.55 1.43
N LEU A 120 2.98 -6.30 2.51
CA LEU A 120 2.48 -5.62 3.72
C LEU A 120 2.76 -4.13 3.72
N LEU A 121 3.88 -3.74 3.12
CA LEU A 121 4.39 -2.38 3.08
C LEU A 121 4.71 -2.00 1.65
N TRP A 122 4.39 -0.77 1.26
CA TRP A 122 4.82 -0.22 -0.03
C TRP A 122 6.08 0.61 0.11
N ASN A 123 7.07 0.27 -0.71
CA ASN A 123 8.39 0.91 -0.74
C ASN A 123 8.42 2.16 -1.65
N LEU A 124 7.38 3.00 -1.57
CA LEU A 124 7.19 4.15 -2.46
C LEU A 124 8.37 5.13 -2.44
N GLY A 125 9.00 5.31 -1.28
CA GLY A 125 10.08 6.27 -1.11
C GLY A 125 11.38 5.84 -1.79
N SER A 126 11.76 4.56 -1.70
CA SER A 126 12.95 4.05 -2.40
C SER A 126 12.70 4.00 -3.91
N THR A 127 11.52 3.55 -4.34
CA THR A 127 11.11 3.59 -5.75
C THR A 127 11.19 5.01 -6.32
N ALA A 128 10.61 5.99 -5.63
CA ALA A 128 10.70 7.39 -6.06
C ALA A 128 12.14 7.93 -6.07
N ALA A 129 13.00 7.50 -5.14
CA ALA A 129 14.40 7.89 -5.11
C ALA A 129 15.16 7.34 -6.33
N PHE A 130 14.98 6.05 -6.67
CA PHE A 130 15.59 5.43 -7.85
C PHE A 130 15.18 6.16 -9.13
N THR A 131 13.88 6.46 -9.30
CA THR A 131 13.37 7.19 -10.46
C THR A 131 13.95 8.60 -10.56
N ARG A 132 14.02 9.35 -9.45
CA ARG A 132 14.60 10.71 -9.42
C ARG A 132 16.10 10.75 -9.72
N MET A 133 16.82 9.73 -9.27
CA MET A 133 18.25 9.60 -9.50
C MET A 133 18.57 9.03 -10.88
N GLY A 134 17.57 8.51 -11.61
CA GLY A 134 17.78 7.87 -12.91
C GLY A 134 18.58 6.57 -12.81
N ILE A 135 18.45 5.84 -11.70
CA ILE A 135 19.19 4.60 -11.42
C ILE A 135 18.23 3.43 -11.22
N GLY A 136 18.76 2.21 -11.34
CA GLY A 136 18.07 1.00 -10.86
C GLY A 136 18.23 0.83 -9.34
N PHE A 137 17.92 -0.37 -8.85
CA PHE A 137 18.14 -0.74 -7.46
C PHE A 137 19.58 -0.44 -7.01
N ASP A 138 19.71 0.27 -5.89
CA ASP A 138 20.98 0.53 -5.22
C ASP A 138 20.89 0.07 -3.75
N PRO A 139 21.79 -0.81 -3.30
CA PRO A 139 21.71 -1.39 -1.95
C PRO A 139 22.00 -0.38 -0.84
N LYS A 140 22.70 0.74 -1.10
CA LYS A 140 22.97 1.75 -0.08
C LYS A 140 21.75 2.65 0.13
N VAL A 141 21.09 3.02 -0.96
CA VAL A 141 19.81 3.74 -0.89
C VAL A 141 18.74 2.86 -0.23
N TRP A 142 18.70 1.57 -0.58
CA TRP A 142 17.81 0.59 0.04
C TRP A 142 18.09 0.41 1.54
N ASP A 143 19.35 0.22 1.95
CA ASP A 143 19.73 0.08 3.37
C ASP A 143 19.30 1.31 4.21
N GLN A 144 19.39 2.51 3.65
CA GLN A 144 18.90 3.72 4.31
C GLN A 144 17.37 3.75 4.40
N TRP A 145 16.69 3.31 3.34
CA TRP A 145 15.24 3.18 3.30
C TRP A 145 14.75 2.17 4.33
N GLU A 146 15.25 0.93 4.36
CA GLU A 146 14.81 -0.12 5.29
C GLU A 146 14.92 0.31 6.75
N LYS A 147 16.01 0.97 7.13
CA LYS A 147 16.26 1.37 8.52
C LYS A 147 15.32 2.44 9.05
N THR A 148 14.78 3.28 8.16
CA THR A 148 14.09 4.51 8.56
C THR A 148 12.70 4.66 7.98
N GLY A 149 12.41 3.93 6.89
CA GLY A 149 11.30 4.15 5.98
C GLY A 149 11.22 5.60 5.47
N ALA A 150 12.23 6.44 5.69
CA ALA A 150 12.19 7.91 5.57
C ALA A 150 10.94 8.59 6.19
N GLY A 151 10.23 7.93 7.12
CA GLY A 151 8.90 8.37 7.60
C GLY A 151 7.82 8.37 6.50
N LYS A 152 8.03 7.64 5.41
CA LYS A 152 7.15 7.50 4.23
C LYS A 152 6.69 6.07 3.97
N ALA A 153 7.15 5.09 4.74
CA ALA A 153 6.63 3.73 4.67
C ALA A 153 5.13 3.73 4.98
N VAL A 154 4.35 3.10 4.10
CA VAL A 154 2.90 2.99 4.22
C VAL A 154 2.50 1.53 4.11
N ALA A 155 1.47 1.14 4.85
CA ALA A 155 0.89 -0.19 4.71
C ALA A 155 0.19 -0.32 3.36
N THR A 156 0.28 -1.51 2.75
CA THR A 156 -0.53 -1.85 1.58
C THR A 156 -2.03 -1.72 1.94
N PRO A 157 -2.86 -1.15 1.06
CA PRO A 157 -4.30 -1.01 1.30
C PRO A 157 -4.96 -2.31 1.74
N GLY A 158 -5.78 -2.26 2.79
CA GLY A 158 -6.49 -3.42 3.35
C GLY A 158 -5.71 -4.25 4.40
N VAL A 159 -4.38 -4.21 4.43
CA VAL A 159 -3.55 -5.03 5.35
C VAL A 159 -3.94 -4.83 6.81
N LEU A 160 -4.05 -3.57 7.26
CA LEU A 160 -4.27 -3.27 8.68
C LEU A 160 -5.62 -3.81 9.17
N ASP A 161 -6.65 -3.79 8.33
CA ASP A 161 -7.96 -4.33 8.65
C ASP A 161 -7.96 -5.86 8.66
N ALA A 162 -7.31 -6.47 7.67
CA ALA A 162 -7.10 -7.91 7.62
C ALA A 162 -6.33 -8.43 8.85
N PHE A 163 -5.24 -7.76 9.23
CA PHE A 163 -4.45 -8.13 10.41
C PHE A 163 -5.25 -8.01 11.70
N ARG A 164 -6.09 -6.97 11.84
CA ARG A 164 -6.97 -6.84 13.00
C ARG A 164 -7.92 -8.04 13.10
N ARG A 165 -8.52 -8.45 11.99
CA ARG A 165 -9.41 -9.61 11.90
C ARG A 165 -8.69 -10.92 12.25
N MET A 166 -7.55 -11.18 11.62
CA MET A 166 -6.76 -12.39 11.87
C MET A 166 -6.30 -12.49 13.32
N ARG A 167 -5.80 -11.40 13.91
CA ARG A 167 -5.40 -11.36 15.33
C ARG A 167 -6.58 -11.58 16.26
N ALA A 168 -7.75 -11.00 15.96
CA ALA A 168 -8.97 -11.25 16.72
C ALA A 168 -9.41 -12.74 16.66
N ALA A 169 -9.09 -13.44 15.57
CA ALA A 169 -9.28 -14.89 15.44
C ALA A 169 -8.18 -15.74 16.14
N GLY A 170 -7.21 -15.12 16.82
CA GLY A 170 -6.14 -15.82 17.54
C GLY A 170 -5.00 -16.32 16.65
N VAL A 171 -4.81 -15.70 15.47
CA VAL A 171 -3.72 -16.04 14.54
C VAL A 171 -2.50 -15.17 14.84
N GLU A 172 -1.35 -15.81 14.99
CA GLU A 172 -0.07 -15.13 15.03
C GLU A 172 0.36 -14.72 13.62
N ILE A 173 0.74 -13.46 13.46
CA ILE A 173 1.22 -12.94 12.18
C ILE A 173 2.74 -12.99 12.17
N ILE A 174 3.30 -13.77 11.26
CA ILE A 174 4.73 -13.91 11.06
C ILE A 174 5.10 -13.17 9.77
N VAL A 175 6.09 -12.28 9.87
CA VAL A 175 6.67 -11.61 8.71
C VAL A 175 7.97 -12.32 8.36
N ASN A 176 8.08 -12.81 7.13
CA ASN A 176 9.27 -13.47 6.59
C ASN A 176 9.83 -12.60 5.47
N THR A 177 10.83 -11.79 5.80
CA THR A 177 11.43 -10.76 4.95
C THR A 177 12.94 -10.71 5.14
#